data_AF-A0A5N7RP11-F1
#
_entry.id   AF-A0A5N7RP11-F1
#
_cell.length_a   1.000
_cell.length_b   1.000
_cell.length_c   1.000
_cell.angle_alpha   90.00
_cell.angle_beta   90.00
_cell.angle_gamma   90.00
#
_symmetry.space_group_name_H-M   'P 1'
#
loop_
_entity.id
_entity.type
_entity.pdbx_description
1 polymer ?
#
loop_
_entity_poly.entity_id
_entity_poly.type
_entity_poly.pdbx_seq_one_letter_code
_entity_poly.pdbx_strand_id
1 'polypeptide(L)'
;MNDKAIAGRQRTEALSPPNSLPFGLEQSRAGYRLNQLARSMTQAANRQAFLADQEGYMRRLGLDDAHIRLVLDQDWFGLQAAGANQYALVKLAGTLGVSLLQEGAKIRGESFEQFMQTRLLHQQQG
;
A
#
# COMPACT_ATOMS: atom_id res chain seq x y z
N MET A 1 14.71 23.69 -32.54
CA MET A 1 15.30 22.97 -31.39
C MET A 1 14.17 22.28 -30.64
N ASN A 2 14.36 21.01 -30.29
CA ASN A 2 13.35 19.96 -30.12
C ASN A 2 12.16 20.24 -29.18
N ASP A 3 10.98 20.02 -29.75
CA ASP A 3 9.67 19.87 -29.12
C ASP A 3 9.43 18.39 -28.73
N LYS A 4 10.23 17.87 -27.79
CA LYS A 4 10.19 16.44 -27.39
C LYS A 4 10.24 16.18 -25.88
N ALA A 5 10.00 17.19 -25.04
CA ALA A 5 10.18 17.09 -23.59
C ALA A 5 8.89 16.90 -22.77
N ILE A 6 7.69 16.90 -23.38
CA ILE A 6 6.43 16.81 -22.62
C ILE A 6 5.47 15.75 -23.22
N ALA A 7 5.99 14.58 -23.63
CA ALA A 7 5.15 13.46 -24.12
C ALA A 7 5.15 12.25 -23.18
N GLY A 8 5.80 12.34 -22.01
CA GLY A 8 5.91 11.26 -21.03
C GLY A 8 4.88 11.29 -19.90
N ARG A 9 4.23 12.43 -19.65
CA ARG A 9 3.41 12.64 -18.44
C ARG A 9 2.00 12.05 -18.50
N GLN A 10 1.44 11.81 -19.70
CA GLN A 10 0.03 11.46 -19.86
C GLN A 10 -0.25 9.97 -20.17
N ARG A 11 0.78 9.14 -20.41
CA ARG A 11 0.55 7.80 -20.97
C ARG A 11 0.13 6.72 -19.96
N THR A 12 0.47 6.84 -18.67
CA THR A 12 0.18 5.80 -17.68
C THR A 12 -1.24 5.88 -17.12
N GLU A 13 -1.76 7.08 -16.87
CA GLU A 13 -3.11 7.25 -16.31
C GLU A 13 -4.20 7.00 -17.36
N ALA A 14 -3.98 7.43 -18.61
CA ALA A 14 -4.94 7.27 -19.71
C ALA A 14 -5.18 5.80 -20.15
N LEU A 15 -4.36 4.85 -19.71
CA LEU A 15 -4.45 3.42 -20.04
C LEU A 15 -4.74 2.53 -18.83
N SER A 16 -4.95 3.13 -17.66
CA SER A 16 -5.17 2.38 -16.42
C SER A 16 -6.59 1.81 -16.39
N PRO A 17 -6.77 0.51 -16.07
CA PRO A 17 -8.11 -0.07 -15.88
C PRO A 17 -8.93 0.70 -14.83
N PRO A 18 -10.27 0.70 -14.91
CA PRO A 18 -11.12 1.28 -13.87
C PRO A 18 -10.74 0.78 -12.47
N ASN A 19 -10.76 1.68 -11.48
CA ASN A 19 -10.41 1.39 -10.08
C ASN A 19 -8.97 0.93 -9.86
N SER A 20 -8.05 1.24 -10.77
CA SER A 20 -6.61 1.03 -10.55
C SER A 20 -5.92 2.33 -10.14
N LEU A 21 -4.91 2.21 -9.28
CA LEU A 21 -4.09 3.31 -8.78
C LEU A 21 -2.67 3.16 -9.36
N PRO A 22 -2.39 3.69 -10.57
CA PRO A 22 -1.08 3.57 -11.18
C PRO A 22 -0.03 4.28 -10.33
N PHE A 23 1.10 3.61 -10.10
CA PHE A 23 2.19 4.14 -9.29
C PHE A 23 3.24 4.84 -10.16
N GLY A 24 3.09 6.16 -10.32
CA GLY A 24 4.02 7.03 -11.03
C GLY A 24 4.90 7.90 -10.11
N LEU A 25 5.57 8.88 -10.70
CA LEU A 25 6.46 9.80 -9.97
C LEU A 25 5.70 10.66 -8.96
N GLU A 26 4.48 11.10 -9.29
CA GLU A 26 3.66 11.93 -8.41
C GLU A 26 3.20 11.14 -7.19
N GLN A 27 2.68 9.92 -7.39
CA GLN A 27 2.30 9.02 -6.30
C GLN A 27 3.49 8.66 -5.41
N SER A 28 4.66 8.39 -6.02
CA SER A 28 5.91 8.12 -5.29
C SER A 28 6.34 9.29 -4.39
N ARG A 29 6.16 10.53 -4.86
CA ARG A 29 6.43 11.74 -4.06
C ARG A 29 5.39 11.92 -2.95
N ALA A 30 4.11 11.78 -3.27
CA ALA A 30 3.01 11.93 -2.31
C ALA A 30 3.16 10.96 -1.13
N GLY A 31 3.37 9.67 -1.42
CA GLY A 31 3.51 8.63 -0.41
C GLY A 31 4.92 8.42 0.09
N TYR A 32 5.86 9.36 -0.11
CA TYR A 32 7.27 9.16 0.24
C TYR A 32 7.44 8.63 1.67
N ARG A 33 6.79 9.25 2.66
CA ARG A 33 6.89 8.84 4.06
C ARG A 33 6.26 7.48 4.36
N LEU A 34 5.12 7.16 3.76
CA LEU A 34 4.50 5.83 3.85
C LEU A 34 5.43 4.75 3.30
N ASN A 35 6.05 5.02 2.14
CA ASN A 35 6.99 4.10 1.51
C ASN A 35 8.29 3.94 2.34
N GLN A 36 8.74 5.00 3.02
CA GLN A 36 9.86 4.93 3.97
C GLN A 36 9.51 4.09 5.21
N LEU A 37 8.32 4.29 5.79
CA LEU A 37 7.81 3.46 6.89
C LEU A 37 7.82 1.99 6.48
N ALA A 38 7.18 1.65 5.36
CA ALA A 38 7.10 0.27 4.90
C ALA A 38 8.49 -0.32 4.59
N ARG A 39 9.41 0.46 4.01
CA ARG A 39 10.80 0.00 3.78
C ARG A 39 11.55 -0.22 5.09
N SER A 40 11.33 0.58 6.13
CA SER A 40 12.01 0.42 7.43
C SER A 40 11.73 -0.92 8.10
N MET A 41 10.61 -1.56 7.77
CA MET A 41 10.18 -2.86 8.31
C MET A 41 11.04 -4.05 7.85
N THR A 42 11.97 -3.86 6.90
CA THR A 42 12.95 -4.90 6.56
C THR A 42 13.84 -5.25 7.75
N GLN A 43 14.09 -4.29 8.65
CA GLN A 43 14.95 -4.48 9.81
C GLN A 43 14.15 -4.94 11.04
N ALA A 44 14.62 -6.00 11.70
CA ALA A 44 13.93 -6.60 12.85
C ALA A 44 13.77 -5.61 14.03
N ALA A 45 14.82 -4.84 14.34
CA ALA A 45 14.76 -3.84 15.41
C ALA A 45 13.71 -2.74 15.13
N ASN A 46 13.54 -2.34 13.87
CA ASN A 46 12.51 -1.37 13.48
C ASN A 46 11.11 -1.94 13.65
N ARG A 47 10.90 -3.22 13.28
CA ARG A 47 9.62 -3.90 13.53
C ARG A 47 9.28 -3.93 15.01
N GLN A 48 10.24 -4.29 15.86
CA GLN A 48 10.04 -4.31 17.31
C GLN A 48 9.70 -2.92 17.85
N ALA A 49 10.44 -1.88 17.43
CA ALA A 49 10.18 -0.50 17.85
C ALA A 49 8.83 0.03 17.36
N PHE A 50 8.42 -0.30 16.13
CA PHE A 50 7.11 0.05 15.59
C PHE A 50 5.98 -0.67 16.33
N LEU A 51 6.12 -1.98 16.58
CA LEU A 51 5.10 -2.75 17.30
C LEU A 51 4.95 -2.33 18.77
N ALA A 52 6.01 -1.82 19.40
CA ALA A 52 5.96 -1.31 20.77
C ALA A 52 5.22 0.03 20.88
N ASP A 53 5.33 0.90 19.86
CA ASP A 53 4.68 2.21 19.82
C ASP A 53 4.51 2.66 18.35
N GLN A 54 3.38 2.26 17.74
CA GLN A 54 3.13 2.48 16.32
C GLN A 54 3.03 3.97 15.98
N GLU A 55 2.21 4.71 16.74
CA GLU A 55 2.00 6.13 16.50
C GLU A 55 3.32 6.90 16.70
N GLY A 56 4.01 6.73 17.83
CA GLY A 56 5.26 7.45 18.08
C GLY A 56 6.36 7.07 17.10
N TYR A 57 6.41 5.84 16.59
CA TYR A 57 7.32 5.47 15.50
C TYR A 57 7.01 6.23 14.20
N MET A 58 5.73 6.29 13.81
CA MET A 58 5.29 7.01 12.61
C MET A 58 5.51 8.52 12.73
N ARG A 59 5.28 9.11 13.91
CA ARG A 59 5.57 10.52 14.20
C ARG A 59 7.04 10.86 14.05
N ARG A 60 7.94 9.99 14.54
CA ARG A 60 9.39 10.15 14.37
C ARG A 60 9.83 10.08 12.91
N LEU A 61 9.10 9.31 12.09
CA LEU A 61 9.26 9.29 10.64
C LEU A 61 8.56 10.46 9.93
N GLY A 62 7.90 11.35 10.68
CA GLY A 62 7.24 12.56 10.21
C GLY A 62 5.94 12.33 9.45
N LEU A 63 5.25 11.21 9.66
CA LEU A 63 3.91 11.01 9.13
C LEU A 63 2.93 11.96 9.83
N ASP A 64 1.98 12.50 9.06
CA ASP A 64 0.87 13.30 9.57
C ASP A 64 -0.27 12.42 10.11
N ASP A 65 -1.28 13.07 10.69
CA ASP A 65 -2.44 12.40 11.30
C ASP A 65 -3.20 11.52 10.31
N ALA A 66 -3.34 11.97 9.06
CA ALA A 66 -4.08 11.26 8.04
C ALA A 66 -3.37 9.96 7.67
N HIS A 67 -2.07 10.02 7.42
CA HIS A 67 -1.25 8.85 7.14
C HIS A 67 -1.21 7.87 8.31
N ILE A 68 -1.06 8.39 9.54
CA ILE A 68 -1.08 7.56 10.75
C ILE A 68 -2.41 6.83 10.87
N ARG A 69 -3.53 7.53 10.67
CA ARG A 69 -4.85 6.94 10.75
C ARG A 69 -5.04 5.80 9.74
N LEU A 70 -4.61 6.00 8.50
CA LEU A 70 -4.65 4.96 7.46
C LEU A 70 -3.88 3.70 7.85
N VAL A 71 -2.70 3.85 8.48
CA VAL A 71 -1.90 2.71 8.96
C VAL A 71 -2.58 1.99 10.11
N LEU A 72 -3.07 2.73 11.11
CA LEU A 72 -3.71 2.15 12.30
C LEU A 72 -5.01 1.40 11.93
N ASP A 73 -5.80 1.96 11.01
CA ASP A 73 -7.03 1.33 10.52
C ASP A 73 -6.76 0.18 9.54
N GLN A 74 -5.49 0.02 9.11
CA GLN A 74 -5.09 -0.89 8.04
C GLN A 74 -5.95 -0.68 6.78
N ASP A 75 -6.19 0.59 6.43
CA ASP A 75 -6.89 0.98 5.21
C ASP A 75 -5.92 0.88 4.02
N TRP A 76 -5.76 -0.33 3.52
CA TRP A 76 -4.80 -0.64 2.45
C TRP A 76 -5.10 0.09 1.14
N PHE A 77 -6.37 0.32 0.82
CA PHE A 77 -6.75 1.08 -0.36
C PHE A 77 -6.44 2.57 -0.16
N GLY A 78 -6.79 3.13 1.00
CA GLY A 78 -6.46 4.51 1.36
C GLY A 78 -4.94 4.76 1.38
N LEU A 79 -4.15 3.80 1.88
CA LEU A 79 -2.68 3.86 1.82
C LEU A 79 -2.17 3.92 0.38
N GLN A 80 -2.71 3.09 -0.53
CA GLN A 80 -2.35 3.14 -1.95
C GLN A 80 -2.79 4.45 -2.61
N ALA A 81 -3.99 4.94 -2.29
CA ALA A 81 -4.50 6.22 -2.79
C ALA A 81 -3.67 7.41 -2.29
N ALA A 82 -3.09 7.32 -1.09
CA ALA A 82 -2.13 8.27 -0.53
C ALA A 82 -0.71 8.11 -1.12
N GLY A 83 -0.51 7.23 -2.10
CA GLY A 83 0.76 7.06 -2.81
C GLY A 83 1.70 6.02 -2.19
N ALA A 84 1.23 5.13 -1.31
CA ALA A 84 2.02 3.98 -0.91
C ALA A 84 2.05 2.93 -2.02
N ASN A 85 3.24 2.38 -2.30
CA ASN A 85 3.40 1.32 -3.28
C ASN A 85 3.04 -0.05 -2.67
N GLN A 86 2.24 -0.86 -3.36
CA GLN A 86 1.81 -2.16 -2.84
C GLN A 86 2.99 -3.10 -2.51
N TYR A 87 4.07 -3.10 -3.31
CA TYR A 87 5.27 -3.90 -3.03
C TYR A 87 6.09 -3.39 -1.83
N ALA A 88 5.90 -2.14 -1.43
CA ALA A 88 6.41 -1.64 -0.16
C ALA A 88 5.49 -2.11 0.98
N LEU A 89 4.17 -1.91 0.84
CA LEU A 89 3.16 -2.18 1.86
C LEU A 89 3.18 -3.62 2.39
N VAL A 90 3.48 -4.62 1.56
CA VAL A 90 3.60 -6.02 2.01
C VAL A 90 4.58 -6.21 3.18
N LYS A 91 5.58 -5.32 3.34
CA LYS A 91 6.53 -5.36 4.48
C LYS A 91 5.89 -4.85 5.77
N LEU A 92 5.05 -3.82 5.67
CA LEU A 92 4.25 -3.32 6.77
C LEU A 92 3.16 -4.33 7.15
N ALA A 93 2.44 -4.85 6.16
CA ALA A 93 1.43 -5.90 6.36
C ALA A 93 2.03 -7.13 7.05
N GLY A 94 3.16 -7.64 6.57
CA GLY A 94 3.86 -8.75 7.20
C GLY A 94 4.31 -8.45 8.64
N THR A 95 4.67 -7.20 8.95
CA THR A 95 5.00 -6.79 10.32
C THR A 95 3.77 -6.81 11.24
N LEU A 96 2.61 -6.47 10.69
CA LEU A 96 1.31 -6.49 11.38
C LEU A 96 0.66 -7.89 11.39
N GLY A 97 1.31 -8.91 10.83
CA GLY A 97 0.75 -10.26 10.71
C GLY A 97 -0.40 -10.37 9.69
N VAL A 98 -0.49 -9.43 8.73
CA VAL A 98 -1.51 -9.39 7.68
C VAL A 98 -0.93 -9.98 6.39
N SER A 99 -1.64 -10.93 5.81
CA SER A 99 -1.30 -11.52 4.51
C SER A 99 -1.85 -10.71 3.35
N LEU A 100 -1.24 -10.86 2.16
CA LEU A 100 -1.70 -10.20 0.93
C LEU A 100 -3.15 -10.54 0.56
N LEU A 101 -3.63 -11.74 0.93
CA LEU A 101 -5.03 -12.13 0.72
C LEU A 101 -5.98 -11.37 1.65
N GLN A 102 -5.58 -11.14 2.90
CA GLN A 102 -6.36 -10.32 3.84
C GLN A 102 -6.35 -8.84 3.44
N GLU A 103 -5.23 -8.32 2.92
CA GLU A 103 -5.20 -7.00 2.29
C GLU A 103 -6.21 -6.91 1.15
N GLY A 104 -6.20 -7.89 0.24
CA GLY A 104 -7.12 -7.96 -0.89
C GLY A 104 -8.60 -7.97 -0.46
N ALA A 105 -8.95 -8.71 0.59
CA ALA A 105 -10.31 -8.73 1.14
C ALA A 105 -10.74 -7.34 1.62
N LYS A 106 -9.87 -6.66 2.37
CA LYS A 106 -10.10 -5.29 2.85
C LYS A 106 -10.23 -4.30 1.70
N ILE A 107 -9.37 -4.37 0.68
CA ILE A 107 -9.43 -3.50 -0.51
C ILE A 107 -10.77 -3.68 -1.24
N ARG A 108 -11.31 -4.91 -1.29
CA ARG A 108 -12.62 -5.20 -1.89
C ARG A 108 -13.80 -4.88 -0.98
N GLY A 109 -13.58 -4.52 0.28
CA GLY A 109 -14.64 -4.27 1.25
C GLY A 109 -15.45 -5.51 1.61
N GLU A 110 -14.86 -6.71 1.49
CA GLU A 110 -15.51 -7.99 1.77
C GLU A 110 -14.84 -8.72 2.94
N SER A 111 -15.56 -9.65 3.56
CA SER A 111 -14.95 -10.53 4.57
C SER A 111 -13.89 -11.43 3.94
N PHE A 112 -12.91 -11.87 4.75
CA PHE A 112 -11.86 -12.78 4.26
C PHE A 112 -12.44 -14.09 3.69
N GLU A 113 -13.51 -14.62 4.31
CA GLU A 113 -14.20 -15.81 3.82
C GLU A 113 -14.80 -15.58 2.42
N GLN A 114 -15.59 -14.51 2.25
CA GLN A 114 -16.17 -14.14 0.95
C GLN A 114 -15.08 -13.95 -0.11
N PHE A 115 -13.96 -13.32 0.26
CA PHE A 115 -12.81 -13.19 -0.62
C PHE A 115 -12.28 -14.55 -1.04
N MET A 116 -12.06 -15.47 -0.11
CA MET A 116 -11.50 -16.79 -0.44
C MET A 116 -12.42 -17.63 -1.32
N GLN A 117 -13.75 -17.51 -1.20
CA GLN A 117 -14.69 -18.25 -2.05
C GLN A 117 -14.43 -18.04 -3.55
N THR A 118 -14.07 -16.82 -3.97
CA THR A 118 -13.82 -16.55 -5.40
C THR A 118 -12.44 -17.05 -5.88
N ARG A 119 -11.58 -17.56 -4.98
CA ARG A 119 -10.20 -18.02 -5.27
C ARG A 119 -10.10 -19.55 -5.23
N LEU A 120 -11.05 -20.19 -4.55
CA LEU A 120 -11.20 -21.65 -4.50
C LEU A 120 -11.86 -22.24 -5.76
N LEU A 121 -12.39 -21.40 -6.66
CA LEU A 121 -13.04 -21.83 -7.90
C LEU A 121 -12.14 -22.68 -8.83
N HIS A 122 -10.81 -22.59 -8.69
CA HIS A 122 -9.86 -23.44 -9.44
C HIS A 122 -9.56 -24.79 -8.78
N GLN A 123 -9.96 -25.02 -7.53
CA GLN A 123 -9.67 -26.25 -6.79
C GLN A 123 -10.80 -27.30 -6.87
N GLN A 124 -11.94 -26.95 -7.47
CA GLN A 124 -13.09 -27.86 -7.62
C GLN A 124 -13.29 -28.38 -9.05
N GLN A 125 -12.34 -28.16 -9.95
CA GLN A 125 -12.35 -28.69 -11.33
C GLN A 125 -11.28 -29.77 -11.58
N GLY A 126 -10.82 -30.45 -10.54
CA GLY A 126 -9.86 -31.56 -10.63
C GLY A 126 -10.26 -32.73 -9.75
#